data_AF-A0A9D0NW90-F1
#
_entry.id   AF-A0A9D0NW90-F1
#
_cell.length_a   1.000
_cell.length_b   1.000
_cell.length_c   1.000
_cell.angle_alpha   90.00
_cell.angle_beta   90.00
_cell.angle_gamma   90.00
#
_symmetry.space_group_name_H-M   'P 1'
#
loop_
_entity.id
_entity.type
_entity.pdbx_description
1 polymer ?
#
loop_
_entity_poly.entity_id
_entity_poly.type
_entity_poly.pdbx_seq_one_letter_code
_entity_poly.pdbx_strand_id
1 'polypeptide(L)'
;MKHPFIILLTVTTCLGGCISAPKQTIELSEIVDRQISEMQSSHEQFVRLYYDKLRDDVERFMVDKWIPQFLANVVQGTGKQGKQFREDLDVAYKMASVDWESTVAIRNITDSDVQAAIRRALERLTNEEAATLGMVLLDFSRAAQTEINKQRAILMKPVDDQEAFVLERLRDGYNDLLRGSAAIKGYLASVVKIQEQRDAVLERIGALETQRKAVRKVVEVSDQAASILEKATDAESSVDKFLGKFQTAKIELEQLFNKGD
;
A
#
# COMPACT_ATOMS: atom_id res chain seq x y z
N MET A 1 36.89 -86.30 13.87
CA MET A 1 36.21 -86.82 12.68
C MET A 1 35.32 -85.69 12.15
N LYS A 2 35.82 -84.77 11.31
CA LYS A 2 35.88 -84.84 9.83
C LYS A 2 34.64 -85.49 9.23
N HIS A 3 33.68 -84.67 8.78
CA HIS A 3 33.25 -84.66 7.37
C HIS A 3 32.79 -83.24 6.96
N PRO A 4 33.38 -82.68 5.89
CA PRO A 4 33.00 -81.42 5.24
C PRO A 4 31.92 -81.67 4.16
N PHE A 5 31.46 -80.59 3.52
CA PHE A 5 30.76 -80.60 2.21
C PHE A 5 29.24 -80.84 2.20
N ILE A 6 28.45 -79.80 2.50
CA ILE A 6 27.19 -79.51 1.80
C ILE A 6 27.15 -78.00 1.52
N ILE A 7 27.84 -77.60 0.46
CA ILE A 7 27.49 -76.42 -0.33
C ILE A 7 26.35 -76.88 -1.24
N LEU A 8 25.18 -76.23 -1.14
CA LEU A 8 24.19 -75.97 -2.19
C LEU A 8 22.78 -75.93 -1.55
N LEU A 9 22.01 -74.89 -1.90
CA LEU A 9 20.54 -74.83 -1.88
C LEU A 9 19.80 -74.03 -0.79
N THR A 10 20.11 -72.75 -0.59
CA THR A 10 19.07 -71.74 -0.27
C THR A 10 19.52 -70.33 -0.66
N VAL A 11 19.66 -70.09 -1.98
CA VAL A 11 19.86 -68.77 -2.61
C VAL A 11 18.55 -68.31 -3.29
N THR A 12 17.39 -68.68 -2.75
CA THR A 12 16.12 -68.33 -3.41
C THR A 12 15.04 -68.04 -2.38
N THR A 13 15.14 -66.87 -1.75
CA THR A 13 13.97 -66.27 -1.11
C THR A 13 14.00 -64.76 -1.33
N CYS A 14 13.03 -64.32 -2.14
CA CYS A 14 12.46 -62.97 -2.19
C CYS A 14 13.24 -61.87 -2.95
N LEU A 15 13.56 -62.10 -4.22
CA LEU A 15 13.47 -61.03 -5.23
C LEU A 15 12.00 -60.88 -5.66
N GLY A 16 11.21 -60.17 -4.84
CA GLY A 16 9.80 -59.88 -5.12
C GLY A 16 9.34 -58.51 -4.62
N GLY A 17 10.29 -57.62 -4.32
CA GLY A 17 10.04 -56.31 -3.72
C GLY A 17 10.17 -55.14 -4.68
N CYS A 18 9.83 -55.28 -5.96
CA CYS A 18 9.51 -54.12 -6.79
C CYS A 18 8.02 -53.82 -6.65
N ILE A 19 7.63 -53.27 -5.49
CA ILE A 19 6.32 -52.62 -5.35
C ILE A 19 6.35 -51.45 -6.32
N SER A 20 5.61 -51.56 -7.44
CA SER A 20 5.29 -50.40 -8.26
C SER A 20 4.55 -49.41 -7.38
N ALA A 21 5.00 -48.16 -7.31
CA ALA A 21 4.27 -47.10 -6.62
C ALA A 21 2.78 -47.16 -7.03
N PRO A 22 1.83 -47.35 -6.10
CA PRO A 22 0.42 -47.55 -6.46
C PRO A 22 -0.12 -46.32 -7.18
N LYS A 23 -0.92 -46.49 -8.24
CA LYS A 23 -1.59 -45.40 -8.97
C LYS A 23 -2.37 -44.45 -8.03
N GLN A 24 -2.89 -44.98 -6.92
CA GLN A 24 -3.59 -44.21 -5.89
C GLN A 24 -2.72 -43.11 -5.25
N THR A 25 -1.39 -43.31 -5.17
CA THR A 25 -0.45 -42.32 -4.60
C THR A 25 -0.25 -41.12 -5.53
N ILE A 26 -0.43 -41.30 -6.84
CA ILE A 26 -0.32 -40.22 -7.84
C ILE A 26 -1.61 -39.37 -7.82
N GLU A 27 -2.78 -39.99 -7.83
CA GLU A 27 -4.08 -39.30 -7.74
C GLU A 27 -4.22 -38.50 -6.44
N LEU A 28 -3.80 -39.06 -5.31
CA LEU A 28 -3.87 -38.35 -4.02
C LEU A 28 -2.98 -37.10 -4.01
N SER A 29 -1.84 -37.15 -4.71
CA SER A 29 -0.92 -36.02 -4.78
C SER A 29 -1.37 -34.94 -5.77
N GLU A 30 -2.12 -35.29 -6.81
CA GLU A 30 -2.80 -34.29 -7.66
C GLU A 30 -3.88 -33.51 -6.91
N ILE A 31 -4.60 -34.18 -6.01
CA ILE A 31 -5.59 -33.53 -5.13
C ILE A 31 -4.90 -32.53 -4.19
N VAL A 32 -3.76 -32.90 -3.61
CA VAL A 32 -2.97 -32.02 -2.73
C VAL A 32 -2.50 -30.76 -3.47
N ASP A 33 -1.97 -30.88 -4.69
CA ASP A 33 -1.54 -29.70 -5.46
C ASP A 33 -2.70 -28.76 -5.78
N ARG A 34 -3.87 -29.32 -6.11
CA ARG A 34 -5.09 -28.53 -6.34
C ARG A 34 -5.50 -27.78 -5.08
N GLN A 35 -5.52 -28.46 -3.93
CA GLN A 35 -5.86 -27.83 -2.65
C GLN A 35 -4.87 -26.73 -2.26
N ILE A 36 -3.56 -26.95 -2.48
CA ILE A 36 -2.53 -25.92 -2.24
C ILE A 36 -2.81 -24.68 -3.11
N SER A 37 -3.15 -24.88 -4.38
CA SER A 37 -3.45 -23.79 -5.32
C SER A 37 -4.73 -23.04 -4.97
N GLU A 38 -5.79 -23.75 -4.56
CA GLU A 38 -7.06 -23.15 -4.10
C GLU A 38 -6.84 -22.32 -2.82
N MET A 39 -6.06 -22.84 -1.88
CA MET A 39 -5.72 -22.14 -0.64
C MET A 39 -4.86 -20.89 -0.91
N GLN A 40 -3.92 -20.98 -1.86
CA GLN A 40 -3.15 -19.82 -2.33
C GLN A 40 -4.07 -18.72 -2.83
N SER A 41 -4.99 -19.05 -3.73
CA SER A 41 -5.93 -18.08 -4.30
C SER A 41 -6.78 -17.41 -3.23
N SER A 42 -7.32 -18.19 -2.28
CA SER A 42 -8.12 -17.66 -1.17
C SER A 42 -7.31 -16.74 -0.26
N HIS A 43 -6.07 -17.10 0.09
CA HIS A 43 -5.23 -16.27 0.93
C HIS A 43 -4.76 -14.99 0.21
N GLU A 44 -4.44 -15.05 -1.09
CA GLU A 44 -4.15 -13.85 -1.88
C GLU A 44 -5.36 -12.91 -1.89
N GLN A 45 -6.57 -13.44 -2.04
CA GLN A 45 -7.79 -12.64 -1.99
C GLN A 45 -8.01 -11.99 -0.62
N PHE A 46 -7.77 -12.73 0.48
CA PHE A 46 -7.86 -12.18 1.82
C PHE A 46 -6.88 -11.01 2.03
N VAL A 47 -5.63 -11.18 1.60
CA VAL A 47 -4.61 -10.12 1.68
C VAL A 47 -5.07 -8.86 0.93
N ARG A 48 -5.57 -9.02 -0.30
CA ARG A 48 -6.09 -7.88 -1.09
C ARG A 48 -7.21 -7.14 -0.37
N LEU A 49 -8.23 -7.87 0.10
CA LEU A 49 -9.36 -7.28 0.83
C LEU A 49 -8.91 -6.56 2.11
N TYR A 50 -7.92 -7.10 2.81
CA TYR A 50 -7.35 -6.46 3.99
C TYR A 50 -6.65 -5.13 3.63
N TYR A 51 -5.84 -5.11 2.58
CA TYR A 51 -5.16 -3.90 2.13
C TYR A 51 -6.09 -2.86 1.52
N ASP A 52 -7.17 -3.29 0.85
CA ASP A 52 -8.23 -2.39 0.40
C ASP A 52 -8.89 -1.68 1.58
N LYS A 53 -9.16 -2.39 2.68
CA LYS A 53 -9.64 -1.76 3.92
C LYS A 53 -8.65 -0.73 4.47
N LEU A 54 -7.34 -1.01 4.43
CA LEU A 54 -6.32 -0.04 4.87
C LEU A 54 -6.30 1.22 3.99
N ARG A 55 -6.50 1.06 2.67
CA ARG A 55 -6.66 2.20 1.76
C ARG A 55 -7.91 3.00 2.12
N ASP A 56 -9.02 2.34 2.43
CA ASP A 56 -10.23 3.04 2.89
C ASP A 56 -10.00 3.81 4.19
N ASP A 57 -9.22 3.26 5.13
CA ASP A 57 -8.85 3.96 6.38
C ASP A 57 -7.98 5.21 6.09
N VAL A 58 -7.05 5.13 5.13
CA VAL A 58 -6.27 6.29 4.66
C VAL A 58 -7.19 7.33 4.00
N GLU A 59 -8.12 6.91 3.13
CA GLU A 59 -9.01 7.84 2.45
C GLU A 59 -9.95 8.53 3.43
N ARG A 60 -10.48 7.79 4.41
CA ARG A 60 -11.30 8.34 5.50
C ARG A 60 -10.52 9.39 6.29
N PHE A 61 -9.27 9.11 6.64
CA PHE A 61 -8.40 10.10 7.29
C PHE A 61 -8.18 11.35 6.42
N MET A 62 -7.96 11.17 5.12
CA MET A 62 -7.80 12.28 4.18
C MET A 62 -9.06 13.16 4.17
N VAL A 63 -10.23 12.56 3.96
CA VAL A 63 -11.50 13.29 3.82
C VAL A 63 -11.97 13.90 5.13
N ASP A 64 -11.91 13.16 6.23
CA ASP A 64 -12.53 13.57 7.49
C ASP A 64 -11.63 14.48 8.34
N LYS A 65 -10.30 14.44 8.11
CA LYS A 65 -9.34 15.13 8.99
C LYS A 65 -8.34 15.98 8.22
N TRP A 66 -7.54 15.36 7.35
CA TRP A 66 -6.40 16.04 6.76
C TRP A 66 -6.82 17.15 5.81
N ILE A 67 -7.73 16.89 4.87
CA ILE A 67 -8.22 17.88 3.91
C ILE A 67 -8.90 19.06 4.63
N PRO A 68 -9.83 18.84 5.58
CA PRO A 68 -10.40 19.94 6.36
C PRO A 68 -9.36 20.78 7.10
N GLN A 69 -8.39 20.15 7.78
CA GLN A 69 -7.35 20.87 8.52
C GLN A 69 -6.42 21.64 7.59
N PHE A 70 -5.99 21.03 6.48
CA PHE A 70 -5.18 21.68 5.45
C PHE A 70 -5.87 22.91 4.86
N LEU A 71 -7.12 22.77 4.40
CA LEU A 71 -7.87 23.88 3.83
C LEU A 71 -8.12 24.98 4.86
N ALA A 72 -8.45 24.62 6.11
CA ALA A 72 -8.59 25.59 7.20
C ALA A 72 -7.29 26.37 7.43
N ASN A 73 -6.14 25.69 7.45
CA ASN A 73 -4.83 26.32 7.61
C ASN A 73 -4.52 27.30 6.47
N VAL A 74 -4.84 26.94 5.23
CA VAL A 74 -4.62 27.82 4.06
C VAL A 74 -5.54 29.04 4.12
N VAL A 75 -6.84 28.86 4.39
CA VAL A 75 -7.81 29.96 4.52
C VAL A 75 -7.49 30.86 5.71
N GLN A 76 -6.96 30.31 6.80
CA GLN A 76 -6.51 31.07 7.96
C GLN A 76 -5.19 31.81 7.73
N GLY A 77 -4.56 31.65 6.57
CA GLY A 77 -3.31 32.32 6.25
C GLY A 77 -2.11 31.80 7.03
N THR A 78 -2.18 30.57 7.51
CA THR A 78 -1.08 29.94 8.25
C THR A 78 -0.09 29.28 7.29
N GLY A 79 1.18 29.19 7.67
CA GLY A 79 2.24 28.68 6.81
C GLY A 79 2.56 29.61 5.62
N LYS A 80 3.43 29.15 4.70
CA LYS A 80 3.85 29.95 3.54
C LYS A 80 2.75 30.02 2.47
N GLN A 81 2.10 28.89 2.18
CA GLN A 81 1.03 28.82 1.18
C GLN A 81 -0.22 29.58 1.59
N GLY A 82 -0.61 29.52 2.88
CA GLY A 82 -1.76 30.27 3.38
C GLY A 82 -1.54 31.78 3.31
N LYS A 83 -0.35 32.27 3.68
CA LYS A 83 0.00 33.69 3.58
C LYS A 83 -0.15 34.20 2.15
N GLN A 84 0.46 33.49 1.19
CA GLN A 84 0.37 33.86 -0.22
C GLN A 84 -1.08 33.87 -0.72
N PHE A 85 -1.85 32.80 -0.44
CA PHE A 85 -3.26 32.74 -0.84
C PHE A 85 -4.08 33.90 -0.27
N ARG A 86 -3.87 34.24 1.00
CA ARG A 86 -4.57 35.37 1.64
C ARG A 86 -4.18 36.72 1.04
N GLU A 87 -2.91 36.93 0.74
CA GLU A 87 -2.45 38.14 0.06
C GLU A 87 -3.12 38.29 -1.32
N ASP A 88 -3.10 37.22 -2.13
CA ASP A 88 -3.69 37.22 -3.47
C ASP A 88 -5.22 37.40 -3.41
N LEU A 89 -5.88 36.74 -2.45
CA LEU A 89 -7.33 36.85 -2.22
C LEU A 89 -7.74 38.24 -1.75
N ASP A 90 -7.00 38.85 -0.82
CA ASP A 90 -7.29 40.20 -0.31
C ASP A 90 -7.18 41.24 -1.43
N VAL A 91 -6.16 41.12 -2.29
CA VAL A 91 -6.01 42.00 -3.46
C VAL A 91 -7.19 41.83 -4.42
N ALA A 92 -7.50 40.60 -4.80
CA ALA A 92 -8.59 40.32 -5.73
C ALA A 92 -9.96 40.74 -5.17
N TYR A 93 -10.22 40.50 -3.88
CA TYR A 93 -11.46 40.92 -3.23
C TYR A 93 -11.58 42.44 -3.17
N LYS A 94 -10.51 43.16 -2.76
CA LYS A 94 -10.51 44.63 -2.74
C LYS A 94 -10.85 45.18 -4.11
N MET A 95 -10.22 44.68 -5.17
CA MET A 95 -10.48 45.11 -6.55
C MET A 95 -11.91 44.81 -7.01
N ALA A 96 -12.42 43.61 -6.73
CA ALA A 96 -13.79 43.22 -7.06
C ALA A 96 -14.86 43.99 -6.26
N SER A 97 -14.53 44.45 -5.05
CA SER A 97 -15.45 45.13 -4.13
C SER A 97 -15.40 46.66 -4.20
N VAL A 98 -14.57 47.25 -5.08
CA VAL A 98 -14.50 48.71 -5.23
C VAL A 98 -15.85 49.25 -5.69
N ASP A 99 -16.54 49.94 -4.79
CA ASP A 99 -17.68 50.79 -5.13
C ASP A 99 -17.16 52.08 -5.78
N TRP A 100 -16.97 52.00 -7.09
CA TRP A 100 -16.39 53.10 -7.85
C TRP A 100 -17.35 54.29 -7.95
N GLU A 101 -18.67 54.11 -7.77
CA GLU A 101 -19.63 55.21 -7.78
C GLU A 101 -19.44 56.14 -6.56
N SER A 102 -19.07 55.56 -5.41
CA SER A 102 -18.73 56.35 -4.21
C SER A 102 -17.25 56.75 -4.15
N THR A 103 -16.33 55.94 -4.72
CA THR A 103 -14.89 56.20 -4.71
C THR A 103 -14.50 57.29 -5.71
N VAL A 104 -15.14 57.30 -6.88
CA VAL A 104 -15.09 58.42 -7.81
C VAL A 104 -16.14 59.43 -7.38
N ALA A 105 -15.94 60.04 -6.22
CA ALA A 105 -16.51 61.36 -5.99
C ALA A 105 -15.89 62.25 -7.08
N ILE A 106 -16.60 62.41 -8.20
CA ILE A 106 -16.26 63.28 -9.31
C ILE A 106 -16.33 64.72 -8.78
N ARG A 107 -15.35 65.10 -7.96
CA ARG A 107 -15.18 66.45 -7.47
C ARG A 107 -14.71 67.26 -8.68
N ASN A 108 -15.63 68.05 -9.25
CA ASN A 108 -15.45 69.05 -10.31
C ASN A 108 -15.43 68.61 -11.79
N ILE A 109 -15.83 67.39 -12.18
CA ILE A 109 -16.10 67.14 -13.61
C ILE A 109 -17.60 67.37 -13.85
N THR A 110 -17.94 68.48 -14.51
CA THR A 110 -19.32 68.85 -14.86
C THR A 110 -19.74 68.33 -16.24
N ASP A 111 -18.81 67.86 -17.05
CA ASP A 111 -19.05 67.37 -18.40
C ASP A 111 -19.61 65.93 -18.37
N SER A 112 -20.84 65.76 -18.86
CA SER A 112 -21.56 64.48 -18.86
C SER A 112 -20.95 63.42 -19.75
N ASP A 113 -20.31 63.81 -20.86
CA ASP A 113 -19.69 62.87 -21.81
C ASP A 113 -18.37 62.34 -21.24
N VAL A 114 -17.61 63.19 -20.57
CA VAL A 114 -16.40 62.80 -19.82
C VAL A 114 -16.77 61.89 -18.65
N GLN A 115 -17.85 62.20 -17.91
CA GLN A 115 -18.36 61.31 -16.85
C GLN A 115 -18.76 59.93 -17.41
N ALA A 116 -19.45 59.88 -18.55
CA ALA A 116 -19.87 58.64 -19.18
C ALA A 116 -18.70 57.83 -19.78
N ALA A 117 -17.64 58.49 -20.26
CA ALA A 117 -16.42 57.84 -20.73
C ALA A 117 -15.61 57.24 -19.58
N ILE A 118 -15.47 57.98 -18.48
CA ILE A 118 -14.82 57.52 -17.25
C ILE A 118 -15.56 56.31 -16.67
N ARG A 119 -16.90 56.40 -16.53
CA ARG A 119 -17.77 55.29 -16.09
C ARG A 119 -17.55 54.02 -16.92
N ARG A 120 -17.57 54.13 -18.26
CA ARG A 120 -17.36 52.98 -19.16
C ARG A 120 -15.95 52.40 -19.11
N ALA A 121 -14.92 53.23 -18.95
CA ALA A 121 -13.55 52.77 -18.80
C ALA A 121 -13.36 52.02 -17.48
N LEU A 122 -13.93 52.54 -16.39
CA LEU A 122 -13.95 51.89 -15.08
C LEU A 122 -14.74 50.58 -15.09
N GLU A 123 -15.93 50.55 -15.70
CA GLU A 123 -16.73 49.33 -15.85
C GLU A 123 -15.96 48.22 -16.60
N ARG A 124 -15.15 48.56 -17.62
CA ARG A 124 -14.31 47.58 -18.31
C ARG A 124 -13.18 47.06 -17.42
N LEU A 125 -12.50 47.94 -16.69
CA LEU A 125 -11.47 47.55 -15.73
C LEU A 125 -12.04 46.66 -14.63
N THR A 126 -13.19 47.01 -14.05
CA THR A 126 -13.84 46.19 -13.00
C THR A 126 -14.34 44.85 -13.53
N ASN A 127 -14.78 44.76 -14.78
CA ASN A 127 -15.19 43.48 -15.37
C ASN A 127 -13.99 42.58 -15.69
N GLU A 128 -12.87 43.15 -16.13
CA GLU A 128 -11.60 42.42 -16.27
C GLU A 128 -11.02 42.01 -14.90
N GLU A 129 -11.19 42.83 -13.88
CA GLU A 129 -10.71 42.58 -12.51
C GLU A 129 -11.61 41.66 -11.69
N ALA A 130 -12.92 41.63 -11.92
CA ALA A 130 -13.83 40.64 -11.33
C ALA A 130 -13.48 39.22 -11.80
N ALA A 131 -12.91 39.07 -13.00
CA ALA A 131 -12.32 37.82 -13.45
C ALA A 131 -11.09 37.42 -12.62
N THR A 132 -10.36 38.38 -12.04
CA THR A 132 -9.18 38.14 -11.18
C THR A 132 -9.55 37.37 -9.92
N LEU A 133 -10.67 37.69 -9.26
CA LEU A 133 -11.13 36.92 -8.10
C LEU A 133 -11.45 35.48 -8.51
N GLY A 134 -12.14 35.27 -9.63
CA GLY A 134 -12.40 33.95 -10.18
C GLY A 134 -11.11 33.18 -10.49
N MET A 135 -10.11 33.84 -11.07
CA MET A 135 -8.80 33.23 -11.37
C MET A 135 -8.04 32.83 -10.10
N VAL A 136 -8.01 33.68 -9.07
CA VAL A 136 -7.37 33.37 -7.78
C VAL A 136 -8.02 32.15 -7.12
N LEU A 137 -9.35 32.06 -7.14
CA LEU A 137 -10.07 30.91 -6.58
C LEU A 137 -9.82 29.62 -7.38
N LEU A 138 -9.75 29.71 -8.72
CA LEU A 138 -9.44 28.56 -9.58
C LEU A 138 -8.00 28.07 -9.40
N ASP A 139 -7.03 28.99 -9.32
CA ASP A 139 -5.63 28.64 -9.10
C ASP A 139 -5.40 28.06 -7.71
N PHE A 140 -6.07 28.62 -6.69
CA PHE A 140 -6.11 28.02 -5.37
C PHE A 140 -6.70 26.60 -5.41
N SER A 141 -7.87 26.42 -6.05
CA SER A 141 -8.51 25.11 -6.16
C SER A 141 -7.58 24.09 -6.82
N ARG A 142 -6.89 24.46 -7.91
CA ARG A 142 -5.93 23.60 -8.60
C ARG A 142 -4.72 23.26 -7.72
N ALA A 143 -4.15 24.25 -7.03
CA ALA A 143 -3.01 24.06 -6.14
C ALA A 143 -3.39 23.17 -4.95
N ALA A 144 -4.54 23.41 -4.33
CA ALA A 144 -5.08 22.61 -3.24
C ALA A 144 -5.30 21.15 -3.69
N GLN A 145 -5.94 20.94 -4.84
CA GLN A 145 -6.17 19.59 -5.37
C GLN A 145 -4.85 18.86 -5.65
N THR A 146 -3.83 19.57 -6.13
CA THR A 146 -2.50 19.01 -6.37
C THR A 146 -1.87 18.54 -5.06
N GLU A 147 -1.90 19.37 -4.02
CA GLU A 147 -1.31 19.00 -2.72
C GLU A 147 -2.11 17.87 -2.04
N ILE A 148 -3.44 17.88 -2.13
CA ILE A 148 -4.30 16.80 -1.65
C ILE A 148 -3.93 15.47 -2.32
N ASN A 149 -3.79 15.46 -3.65
CA ASN A 149 -3.45 14.26 -4.40
C ASN A 149 -2.04 13.76 -4.09
N LYS A 150 -1.08 14.69 -3.95
CA LYS A 150 0.28 14.38 -3.53
C LYS A 150 0.29 13.74 -2.14
N GLN A 151 -0.44 14.31 -1.19
CA GLN A 151 -0.51 13.77 0.16
C GLN A 151 -1.18 12.39 0.19
N ARG A 152 -2.27 12.21 -0.58
CA ARG A 152 -2.91 10.90 -0.74
C ARG A 152 -1.90 9.87 -1.26
N ALA A 153 -1.12 10.21 -2.29
CA ALA A 153 -0.10 9.32 -2.82
C ALA A 153 0.98 8.97 -1.79
N ILE A 154 1.42 9.93 -0.98
CA ILE A 154 2.40 9.71 0.10
C ILE A 154 1.88 8.68 1.11
N LEU A 155 0.61 8.75 1.50
CA LEU A 155 0.01 7.84 2.47
C LEU A 155 -0.34 6.47 1.88
N MET A 156 -0.75 6.41 0.62
CA MET A 156 -1.09 5.15 -0.06
C MET A 156 0.14 4.32 -0.39
N LYS A 157 1.23 4.95 -0.82
CA LYS A 157 2.44 4.25 -1.26
C LYS A 157 2.95 3.17 -0.27
N PRO A 158 3.13 3.45 1.04
CA PRO A 158 3.61 2.43 1.96
C PRO A 158 2.62 1.27 2.16
N VAL A 159 1.32 1.51 1.99
CA VAL A 159 0.28 0.46 2.02
C VAL A 159 0.43 -0.44 0.79
N ASP A 160 0.57 0.15 -0.39
CA ASP A 160 0.76 -0.56 -1.67
C ASP A 160 2.06 -1.38 -1.67
N ASP A 161 3.16 -0.76 -1.21
CA ASP A 161 4.47 -1.42 -1.09
C ASP A 161 4.40 -2.64 -0.15
N GLN A 162 3.66 -2.52 0.96
CA GLN A 162 3.52 -3.60 1.93
C GLN A 162 2.60 -4.72 1.41
N GLU A 163 1.51 -4.40 0.69
CA GLU A 163 0.68 -5.42 0.03
C GLU A 163 1.50 -6.23 -0.96
N ALA A 164 2.27 -5.55 -1.83
CA ALA A 164 3.12 -6.20 -2.81
C ALA A 164 4.10 -7.17 -2.13
N PHE A 165 4.73 -6.73 -1.05
CA PHE A 165 5.61 -7.55 -0.24
C PHE A 165 4.91 -8.79 0.34
N VAL A 166 3.74 -8.63 0.97
CA VAL A 166 3.00 -9.76 1.56
C VAL A 166 2.58 -10.76 0.50
N LEU A 167 2.06 -10.28 -0.64
CA LEU A 167 1.65 -11.15 -1.74
C LEU A 167 2.83 -11.93 -2.33
N GLU A 168 3.98 -11.28 -2.50
CA GLU A 168 5.22 -11.94 -2.95
C GLU A 168 5.61 -13.05 -1.97
N ARG A 169 5.70 -12.75 -0.67
CA ARG A 169 6.08 -13.76 0.33
C ARG A 169 5.07 -14.87 0.48
N LEU A 170 3.78 -14.60 0.29
CA LEU A 170 2.75 -15.62 0.27
C LEU A 170 2.97 -16.58 -0.91
N ARG A 171 3.18 -16.02 -2.11
CA ARG A 171 3.44 -16.80 -3.34
C ARG A 171 4.67 -17.67 -3.22
N ASP A 172 5.75 -17.15 -2.65
CA ASP A 172 6.99 -17.91 -2.43
C ASP A 172 6.74 -19.13 -1.54
N GLY A 173 6.03 -18.95 -0.41
CA GLY A 173 5.69 -20.06 0.48
C GLY A 173 4.81 -21.13 -0.19
N TYR A 174 3.87 -20.72 -1.04
CA TYR A 174 3.06 -21.67 -1.82
C TYR A 174 3.86 -22.41 -2.89
N ASN A 175 4.76 -21.71 -3.59
CA ASN A 175 5.68 -22.32 -4.55
C ASN A 175 6.59 -23.35 -3.86
N ASP A 176 7.04 -23.08 -2.64
CA ASP A 176 7.80 -24.04 -1.84
C ASP A 176 7.00 -25.29 -1.47
N LEU A 177 5.73 -25.13 -1.11
CA LEU A 177 4.83 -26.26 -0.85
C LEU A 177 4.62 -27.12 -2.09
N LEU A 178 4.41 -26.49 -3.26
CA LEU A 178 4.27 -27.21 -4.53
C LEU A 178 5.58 -27.93 -4.93
N ARG A 179 6.74 -27.27 -4.78
CA ARG A 179 8.06 -27.91 -4.98
C ARG A 179 8.26 -29.10 -4.04
N GLY A 180 7.83 -28.97 -2.78
CA GLY A 180 7.86 -30.04 -1.79
C GLY A 180 6.98 -31.23 -2.19
N SER A 181 5.74 -30.97 -2.62
CA SER A 181 4.82 -31.99 -3.13
C SER A 181 5.41 -32.72 -4.34
N ALA A 182 5.98 -32.00 -5.30
CA ALA A 182 6.63 -32.57 -6.47
C ALA A 182 7.86 -33.43 -6.10
N ALA A 183 8.68 -32.98 -5.14
CA ALA A 183 9.79 -33.78 -4.63
C ALA A 183 9.29 -35.07 -3.98
N ILE A 184 8.27 -35.01 -3.11
CA ILE A 184 7.65 -36.17 -2.46
C ILE A 184 7.09 -37.14 -3.52
N LYS A 185 6.45 -36.65 -4.59
CA LYS A 185 6.04 -37.47 -5.74
C LYS A 185 7.22 -38.17 -6.39
N GLY A 186 8.31 -37.44 -6.63
CA GLY A 186 9.55 -37.99 -7.16
C GLY A 186 10.16 -39.08 -6.27
N TYR A 187 10.18 -38.88 -4.95
CA TYR A 187 10.66 -39.87 -3.97
C TYR A 187 9.73 -41.09 -3.86
N LEU A 188 8.41 -40.90 -3.89
CA LEU A 188 7.46 -42.02 -3.89
C LEU A 188 7.55 -42.83 -5.18
N ALA A 189 7.88 -42.19 -6.30
CA ALA A 189 8.18 -42.86 -7.55
C ALA A 189 9.59 -43.50 -7.58
N SER A 190 10.56 -42.93 -6.83
CA SER A 190 11.96 -43.33 -6.77
C SER A 190 12.31 -43.81 -5.35
N VAL A 191 11.93 -45.05 -5.03
CA VAL A 191 12.17 -45.64 -3.71
C VAL A 191 13.68 -45.60 -3.35
N VAL A 192 13.98 -45.03 -2.16
CA VAL A 192 15.26 -44.96 -1.40
C VAL A 192 16.13 -43.70 -1.57
N LYS A 193 16.09 -42.80 -0.57
CA LYS A 193 17.25 -42.31 0.25
C LYS A 193 16.76 -41.35 1.35
N ILE A 194 17.06 -41.66 2.61
CA ILE A 194 16.47 -41.00 3.81
C ILE A 194 17.33 -39.84 4.38
N GLN A 195 18.62 -39.76 4.05
CA GLN A 195 19.55 -38.85 4.75
C GLN A 195 19.58 -37.40 4.23
N GLU A 196 19.50 -37.16 2.91
CA GLU A 196 19.55 -35.79 2.33
C GLU A 196 18.29 -34.95 2.65
N GLN A 197 17.17 -35.59 3.04
CA GLN A 197 15.92 -34.90 3.31
C GLN A 197 15.81 -34.32 4.72
N ARG A 198 16.62 -34.79 5.69
CA ARG A 198 16.46 -34.38 7.09
C ARG A 198 16.89 -32.93 7.30
N ASP A 199 18.00 -32.53 6.69
CA ASP A 199 18.50 -31.15 6.75
C ASP A 199 17.62 -30.21 5.91
N ALA A 200 17.18 -30.67 4.73
CA ALA A 200 16.25 -29.91 3.88
C ALA A 200 14.87 -29.67 4.54
N VAL A 201 14.39 -30.61 5.38
CA VAL A 201 13.14 -30.43 6.14
C VAL A 201 13.34 -29.44 7.30
N LEU A 202 14.49 -29.46 7.98
CA LEU A 202 14.80 -28.51 9.05
C LEU A 202 14.95 -27.07 8.51
N GLU A 203 15.61 -26.90 7.37
CA GLU A 203 15.73 -25.63 6.66
C GLU A 203 14.35 -25.07 6.27
N ARG A 204 13.47 -25.92 5.72
CA ARG A 204 12.08 -25.55 5.39
C ARG A 204 11.25 -25.15 6.61
N ILE A 205 11.39 -25.86 7.73
CA ILE A 205 10.70 -25.51 8.98
C ILE A 205 11.19 -24.15 9.51
N GLY A 206 12.49 -23.87 9.40
CA GLY A 206 13.06 -22.57 9.72
C GLY A 206 12.50 -21.43 8.86
N ALA A 207 12.44 -21.63 7.54
CA ALA A 207 11.89 -20.67 6.60
C ALA A 207 10.39 -20.35 6.87
N LEU A 208 9.60 -21.38 7.17
CA LEU A 208 8.17 -21.22 7.51
C LEU A 208 7.97 -20.42 8.80
N GLU A 209 8.83 -20.62 9.81
CA GLU A 209 8.76 -19.86 11.07
C GLU A 209 9.14 -18.38 10.87
N THR A 210 10.14 -18.10 10.03
CA THR A 210 10.49 -16.73 9.63
C THR A 210 9.34 -16.04 8.89
N GLN A 211 8.69 -16.75 7.96
CA GLN A 211 7.53 -16.25 7.22
C GLN A 211 6.35 -15.94 8.16
N ARG A 212 6.08 -16.81 9.15
CA ARG A 212 5.02 -16.59 10.15
C ARG A 212 5.26 -15.34 11.00
N LYS A 213 6.50 -15.12 11.44
CA LYS A 213 6.89 -13.93 12.20
C LYS A 213 6.71 -12.66 11.37
N ALA A 214 7.10 -12.70 10.09
CA ALA A 214 6.92 -11.58 9.17
C ALA A 214 5.45 -11.21 8.99
N VAL A 215 4.57 -12.18 8.70
CA VAL A 215 3.13 -11.93 8.53
C VAL A 215 2.51 -11.32 9.78
N ARG A 216 2.81 -11.86 10.98
CA ARG A 216 2.29 -11.32 12.24
C ARG A 216 2.73 -9.87 12.44
N LYS A 217 4.00 -9.57 12.18
CA LYS A 217 4.54 -8.24 12.35
C LYS A 217 3.94 -7.24 11.36
N VAL A 218 3.69 -7.66 10.12
CA VAL A 218 2.98 -6.87 9.13
C VAL A 218 1.59 -6.49 9.64
N VAL A 219 0.78 -7.46 10.05
CA VAL A 219 -0.58 -7.21 10.55
C VAL A 219 -0.56 -6.27 11.76
N GLU A 220 0.33 -6.51 12.72
CA GLU A 220 0.45 -5.66 13.92
C GLU A 220 0.78 -4.21 13.57
N VAL A 221 1.73 -3.99 12.65
CA VAL A 221 2.11 -2.64 12.22
C VAL A 221 0.96 -1.97 11.49
N SER A 222 0.30 -2.67 10.57
CA SER A 222 -0.80 -2.14 9.80
C SER A 222 -1.96 -1.73 10.71
N ASP A 223 -2.32 -2.55 11.71
CA ASP A 223 -3.35 -2.22 12.71
C ASP A 223 -2.95 -1.00 13.55
N GLN A 224 -1.68 -0.93 13.99
CA GLN A 224 -1.16 0.23 14.72
C GLN A 224 -1.22 1.49 13.87
N ALA A 225 -0.82 1.41 12.59
CA ALA A 225 -0.83 2.53 11.66
C ALA A 225 -2.25 3.02 11.37
N ALA A 226 -3.20 2.12 11.13
CA ALA A 226 -4.62 2.45 10.97
C ALA A 226 -5.16 3.14 12.22
N SER A 227 -4.84 2.63 13.42
CA SER A 227 -5.29 3.23 14.68
C SER A 227 -4.76 4.65 14.92
N ILE A 228 -3.57 4.98 14.40
CA ILE A 228 -3.00 6.33 14.47
C ILE A 228 -3.87 7.29 13.65
N LEU A 229 -4.26 6.89 12.45
CA LEU A 229 -5.12 7.69 11.58
C LEU A 229 -6.53 7.85 12.19
N GLU A 230 -7.11 6.76 12.71
CA GLU A 230 -8.42 6.76 13.34
C GLU A 230 -8.48 7.69 14.56
N LYS A 231 -7.45 7.71 15.40
CA LYS A 231 -7.40 8.51 16.64
C LYS A 231 -6.76 9.89 16.47
N ALA A 232 -6.32 10.23 15.25
CA ALA A 232 -5.67 11.50 14.96
C ALA A 232 -6.52 12.70 15.42
N THR A 233 -5.96 13.52 16.32
CA THR A 233 -6.47 14.86 16.69
C THR A 233 -5.73 15.97 15.95
N ASP A 234 -4.48 15.70 15.58
CA ASP A 234 -3.65 16.56 14.74
C ASP A 234 -3.23 15.77 13.50
N ALA A 235 -3.64 16.22 12.32
CA ALA A 235 -3.43 15.47 11.08
C ALA A 235 -1.95 15.44 10.67
N GLU A 236 -1.19 16.52 10.89
CA GLU A 236 0.21 16.62 10.49
C GLU A 236 1.08 15.62 11.27
N SER A 237 1.01 15.63 12.61
CA SER A 237 1.73 14.66 13.44
C SER A 237 1.33 13.21 13.16
N SER A 238 0.07 12.98 12.76
CA SER A 238 -0.44 11.63 12.50
C SER A 238 0.11 11.05 11.19
N VAL A 239 0.33 11.88 10.18
CA VAL A 239 1.03 11.50 8.94
C VAL A 239 2.44 11.01 9.26
N ASP A 240 3.22 11.79 10.01
CA ASP A 240 4.62 11.43 10.32
C ASP A 240 4.69 10.11 11.10
N LYS A 241 3.80 9.93 12.09
CA LYS A 241 3.73 8.70 12.88
C LYS A 241 3.34 7.50 12.02
N PHE A 242 2.37 7.67 11.12
CA PHE A 242 1.95 6.63 10.18
C PHE A 242 3.12 6.21 9.28
N LEU A 243 3.79 7.15 8.62
CA LEU A 243 4.94 6.87 7.77
C LEU A 243 6.08 6.21 8.54
N GLY A 244 6.37 6.70 9.75
CA GLY A 244 7.41 6.13 10.61
C GLY A 244 7.15 4.68 11.02
N LYS A 245 5.88 4.30 11.20
CA LYS A 245 5.49 2.90 11.50
C LYS A 245 5.77 1.97 10.32
N PHE A 246 5.39 2.37 9.10
CA PHE A 246 5.68 1.59 7.90
C PHE A 246 7.18 1.48 7.62
N GLN A 247 7.94 2.56 7.84
CA GLN A 247 9.39 2.53 7.66
C GLN A 247 10.08 1.61 8.67
N THR A 248 9.66 1.67 9.94
CA THR A 248 10.17 0.77 10.99
C THR A 248 9.88 -0.69 10.64
N ALA A 249 8.66 -0.98 10.20
CA ALA A 249 8.26 -2.32 9.80
C ALA A 249 9.06 -2.85 8.61
N LYS A 250 9.31 -1.99 7.61
CA LYS A 250 10.18 -2.36 6.48
C LYS A 250 11.56 -2.82 6.96
N ILE A 251 12.19 -2.06 7.84
CA ILE A 251 13.52 -2.38 8.40
C ILE A 251 13.47 -3.69 9.19
N GLU A 252 12.48 -3.86 10.06
CA GLU A 252 12.33 -5.08 10.87
C GLU A 252 12.08 -6.32 9.99
N LEU A 253 11.31 -6.17 8.91
CA LEU A 253 11.08 -7.24 7.93
C LEU A 253 12.36 -7.58 7.18
N GLU A 254 13.08 -6.61 6.64
CA GLU A 254 14.39 -6.83 5.99
C GLU A 254 15.36 -7.58 6.93
N GLN A 255 15.40 -7.21 8.21
CA GLN A 255 16.23 -7.91 9.20
C GLN A 255 15.77 -9.35 9.49
N LEU A 256 14.47 -9.61 9.52
CA LEU A 256 13.93 -10.96 9.74
C LEU A 256 14.32 -11.90 8.61
N PHE A 257 14.31 -11.41 7.37
CA PHE A 257 14.65 -12.22 6.20
C PHE A 257 16.16 -12.36 5.98
N ASN A 258 16.96 -11.34 6.30
CA ASN A 258 18.43 -11.43 6.23
C ASN A 258 19.06 -12.30 7.33
N LYS A 259 18.31 -12.68 8.37
CA LYS A 259 18.76 -13.62 9.42
C LYS A 259 18.44 -15.09 9.10
N GLY A 260 17.76 -15.35 8.00
CA GLY A 260 17.35 -16.69 7.57
C GLY A 260 18.33 -17.39 6.62
N ASP A 261 19.34 -16.67 6.11
CA ASP A 261 20.49 -17.17 5.35
C ASP A 261 21.70 -17.42 6.27
#